data_AF-A0ABD3R1S2-F1
#
_entry.id   AF-A0ABD3R1S2-F1
#
_cell.length_a   1.000
_cell.length_b   1.000
_cell.length_c   1.000
_cell.angle_alpha   90.00
_cell.angle_beta   90.00
_cell.angle_gamma   90.00
#
_symmetry.space_group_name_H-M   'P 1'
#
loop_
_entity.id
_entity.type
_entity.pdbx_description
1 polymer ?
#
loop_
_entity_poly.entity_id
_entity_poly.type
_entity_poly.pdbx_seq_one_letter_code
_entity_poly.pdbx_strand_id
1 'polypeptide(L)'
;MLKIFLNIVYSDRVAGPVAKESKKRLPGGTSWSVPFALGPLRMERDKSGRNLIPTFDCCFHPLSLRYAHARQEFFDSKNDGKRSVDKSWD
;
A
#
# COMPACT_ATOMS: atom_id res chain seq x y z
N MET A 1 -6.06 21.25 -5.43
CA MET A 1 -6.20 19.80 -5.15
C MET A 1 -4.84 19.29 -4.70
N LEU A 2 -4.76 18.65 -3.54
CA LEU A 2 -3.50 18.10 -3.01
C LEU A 2 -3.14 16.83 -3.81
N LYS A 3 -1.91 16.77 -4.32
CA LYS A 3 -1.38 15.61 -5.05
C LYS A 3 -0.24 15.02 -4.22
N ILE A 4 -0.27 13.71 -4.04
CA ILE A 4 0.74 12.92 -3.31
C ILE A 4 1.02 11.68 -4.16
N PHE A 5 2.27 11.25 -4.21
CA PHE A 5 2.66 9.96 -4.75
C PHE A 5 2.89 8.96 -3.62
N LEU A 6 2.37 7.75 -3.79
CA LEU A 6 2.56 6.66 -2.84
C LEU A 6 3.03 5.45 -3.63
N ASN A 7 4.31 5.12 -3.51
CA ASN A 7 4.86 3.91 -4.13
C ASN A 7 4.52 2.72 -3.24
N ILE A 8 3.86 1.72 -3.81
CA ILE A 8 3.56 0.47 -3.10
C ILE A 8 4.70 -0.50 -3.36
N VAL A 9 5.48 -0.79 -2.32
CA VAL A 9 6.64 -1.69 -2.36
C VAL A 9 6.45 -2.86 -1.40
N TYR A 10 7.34 -3.85 -1.45
CA TYR A 10 7.22 -5.02 -0.58
C TYR A 10 8.55 -5.52 -0.02
N SER A 11 8.48 -6.10 1.18
CA SER A 11 9.61 -6.78 1.84
C SER A 11 9.07 -7.82 2.83
N ASP A 12 9.72 -8.98 2.89
CA ASP A 12 9.47 -10.04 3.87
C ASP A 12 9.87 -9.65 5.31
N ARG A 13 10.61 -8.54 5.48
CA ARG A 13 10.94 -7.95 6.78
C ARG A 13 9.77 -7.22 7.45
N VAL A 14 8.74 -6.86 6.68
CA VAL A 14 7.50 -6.28 7.22
C VAL A 14 6.60 -7.41 7.72
N ALA A 15 5.98 -7.25 8.88
CA ALA A 15 5.07 -8.27 9.40
C ALA A 15 3.92 -8.59 8.43
N GLY A 16 3.60 -9.87 8.28
CA GLY A 16 2.51 -10.35 7.44
C GLY A 16 1.12 -9.88 7.90
N PRO A 17 0.10 -9.99 7.03
CA PRO A 17 -1.28 -9.70 7.41
C PRO A 17 -1.76 -10.72 8.46
N VAL A 18 -2.50 -10.26 9.47
CA VAL A 18 -3.01 -11.09 10.56
C VAL A 18 -4.51 -10.96 10.67
N ALA A 19 -5.19 -12.09 10.79
CA ALA A 19 -6.59 -12.18 11.17
C ALA A 19 -6.69 -12.66 12.62
N LYS A 20 -7.46 -11.97 13.44
CA LYS A 20 -7.77 -12.42 14.81
C LYS A 20 -9.28 -12.43 14.99
N GLU A 21 -9.79 -13.42 15.72
CA GLU A 21 -11.19 -13.39 16.15
C GLU A 21 -11.44 -12.12 16.97
N SER A 22 -12.48 -11.38 16.60
CA SER A 22 -12.80 -10.11 17.25
C SER A 22 -13.38 -10.37 18.63
N LYS A 23 -12.68 -9.94 19.69
CA LYS A 23 -13.19 -9.96 21.08
C LYS A 23 -14.17 -8.81 21.38
N LYS A 24 -14.56 -7.99 20.40
CA LYS A 24 -15.38 -6.77 20.60
C LYS A 24 -16.81 -6.93 20.07
N ARG A 25 -17.77 -6.53 20.92
CA ARG A 25 -19.23 -6.29 20.80
C ARG A 25 -20.14 -7.29 20.05
N LEU A 26 -19.67 -8.06 19.08
CA LEU A 26 -20.45 -9.09 18.38
C LEU A 26 -19.62 -10.37 18.26
N PRO A 27 -20.06 -11.49 18.86
CA PRO A 27 -19.45 -12.80 18.63
C PRO A 27 -19.46 -13.17 17.15
N GLY A 28 -18.35 -13.67 16.62
CA GLY A 28 -18.25 -14.20 15.25
C GLY A 28 -17.60 -13.27 14.20
N GLY A 29 -17.15 -12.07 14.59
CA GLY A 29 -16.38 -11.19 13.68
C GLY A 29 -14.90 -11.54 13.59
N THR A 30 -14.26 -11.18 12.48
CA THR A 30 -12.81 -11.27 12.28
C THR A 30 -12.22 -9.86 12.16
N SER A 31 -11.24 -9.54 13.00
CA SER A 31 -10.44 -8.32 12.88
C SER A 31 -9.19 -8.59 12.06
N TRP A 32 -8.99 -7.79 11.02
CA TRP A 32 -7.81 -7.88 10.15
C TRP A 32 -6.86 -6.71 10.42
N SER A 33 -5.57 -7.01 10.47
CA SER A 33 -4.50 -6.01 10.47
C SER A 33 -3.56 -6.28 9.30
N VAL A 34 -3.22 -5.23 8.55
CA VAL A 34 -2.24 -5.27 7.46
C VAL A 34 -1.08 -4.33 7.84
N PRO A 35 0.00 -4.85 8.43
CA PRO A 35 1.16 -4.04 8.78
C PRO A 35 1.84 -3.47 7.54
N PHE A 36 2.40 -2.27 7.68
CA PHE A 36 3.19 -1.60 6.67
C PHE A 36 4.29 -0.76 7.33
N ALA A 37 5.37 -0.53 6.59
CA ALA A 37 6.38 0.47 6.93
C ALA A 37 6.24 1.66 5.97
N LEU A 38 6.16 2.87 6.52
CA LEU A 38 6.12 4.09 5.73
C LEU A 38 7.53 4.69 5.68
N GLY A 39 8.06 4.86 4.48
CA GLY A 39 9.32 5.53 4.23
C GLY A 39 9.24 7.03 4.54
N PRO A 40 10.39 7.73 4.55
CA PRO A 40 10.43 9.17 4.76
C PRO A 40 9.72 9.92 3.62
N LEU A 41 9.27 11.15 3.91
CA LEU A 41 8.79 12.07 2.89
C LEU A 41 9.94 12.41 1.92
N ARG A 42 9.70 12.20 0.62
CA ARG A 42 10.55 12.65 -0.49
C ARG A 42 9.77 13.63 -1.36
N MET A 43 10.46 14.46 -2.13
CA MET A 43 9.82 15.36 -3.11
C MET A 43 10.23 14.92 -4.51
N GLU A 44 9.26 14.58 -5.35
CA GLU A 44 9.50 14.14 -6.73
C GLU A 44 8.80 15.05 -7.73
N ARG A 45 9.39 15.22 -8.92
CA ARG A 45 8.74 15.98 -9.98
C ARG A 45 7.65 15.14 -10.63
N ASP A 46 6.50 15.75 -10.89
CA ASP A 46 5.52 15.10 -11.75
C ASP A 46 5.96 15.10 -13.23
N LYS A 47 5.18 14.44 -14.09
CA LYS A 47 5.49 14.30 -15.52
C LYS A 47 5.65 15.63 -16.26
N SER A 48 5.02 16.70 -15.77
CA SER A 48 5.18 18.03 -16.37
C SER A 48 6.54 18.66 -16.04
N GLY A 49 7.24 18.13 -15.04
CA GLY A 49 8.49 18.64 -14.50
C GLY A 49 8.34 19.91 -13.65
N ARG A 50 7.13 20.47 -13.54
CA ARG A 50 6.87 21.78 -12.92
C ARG A 50 6.52 21.69 -11.44
N ASN A 51 5.86 20.61 -11.03
CA ASN A 51 5.38 20.46 -9.66
C ASN A 51 6.27 19.50 -8.89
N LEU A 52 6.68 19.90 -7.69
CA LEU A 52 7.23 18.99 -6.69
C LEU A 52 6.09 18.38 -5.89
N ILE A 53 6.01 17.07 -5.88
CA ILE A 53 4.95 16.28 -5.28
C ILE A 53 5.53 15.54 -4.07
N PRO A 54 4.90 15.62 -2.90
CA PRO A 54 5.20 14.74 -1.77
C PRO A 54 5.07 13.28 -2.17
N THR A 55 6.13 12.50 -1.97
CA THR A 55 6.21 11.08 -2.30
C THR A 55 6.59 10.28 -1.06
N PHE A 56 5.89 9.17 -0.84
CA PHE A 56 6.24 8.19 0.19
C PHE A 56 6.35 6.80 -0.42
N ASP A 57 7.20 5.95 0.16
CA ASP A 57 7.24 4.53 -0.13
C ASP A 57 6.47 3.80 0.99
N CYS A 58 5.44 3.05 0.64
CA CYS A 58 4.64 2.25 1.57
C CYS A 58 4.96 0.78 1.34
N CYS A 59 5.69 0.20 2.29
CA CYS A 59 6.19 -1.17 2.19
C CYS A 59 5.28 -2.14 2.93
N PHE A 60 4.77 -3.14 2.22
CA PHE A 60 3.95 -4.21 2.78
C PHE A 60 4.68 -5.56 2.75
N HIS A 61 4.22 -6.51 3.54
CA HIS A 61 4.62 -7.91 3.34
C HIS A 61 4.07 -8.43 1.99
N PRO A 62 4.82 -9.24 1.21
CA PRO A 62 4.35 -9.77 -0.09
C PRO A 62 3.00 -10.49 -0.03
N LEU A 63 2.71 -11.18 1.09
CA LEU A 63 1.42 -11.85 1.31
C LEU A 63 0.24 -10.86 1.32
N SER A 64 0.43 -9.65 1.85
CA SER A 64 -0.60 -8.60 1.85
C SER A 64 -0.98 -8.21 0.42
N LEU A 65 0.01 -8.09 -0.47
CA LEU A 65 -0.22 -7.75 -1.88
C LEU A 65 -0.89 -8.91 -2.64
N ARG A 66 -0.58 -10.16 -2.30
CA ARG A 66 -1.28 -11.33 -2.85
C ARG A 66 -2.76 -11.33 -2.47
N TYR A 67 -3.08 -11.04 -1.21
CA TYR A 67 -4.47 -10.95 -0.74
C TYR A 67 -5.23 -9.79 -1.37
N ALA A 68 -4.55 -8.65 -1.59
CA ALA A 68 -5.09 -7.55 -2.37
C ALA A 68 -5.39 -7.96 -3.82
N HIS A 69 -4.43 -8.58 -4.52
CA HIS A 69 -4.57 -8.95 -5.93
C HIS A 69 -5.60 -10.06 -6.18
N ALA A 70 -5.88 -10.87 -5.17
CA ALA A 70 -6.94 -11.87 -5.21
C ALA A 70 -8.35 -11.27 -5.14
N ARG A 71 -8.50 -9.95 -4.92
CA ARG A 71 -9.79 -9.26 -4.81
C ARG A 71 -9.84 -8.09 -5.80
N GLN A 72 -10.71 -8.17 -6.81
CA GLN A 72 -10.92 -7.10 -7.80
C GLN A 72 -11.25 -5.74 -7.14
N GLU A 73 -12.03 -5.78 -6.05
CA GLU A 73 -12.45 -4.63 -5.26
C GLU A 73 -11.29 -3.83 -4.65
N PHE A 74 -10.10 -4.43 -4.50
CA PHE A 74 -8.93 -3.74 -3.93
C PHE A 74 -8.27 -2.78 -4.92
N PHE A 75 -8.48 -2.99 -6.23
CA PHE A 75 -7.88 -2.17 -7.30
C PHE A 75 -8.91 -1.40 -8.12
N ASP A 76 -10.19 -1.79 -8.07
CA ASP A 76 -11.30 -1.15 -8.79
C ASP A 76 -11.83 0.14 -8.13
N SER A 77 -10.97 0.88 -7.42
CA SER A 77 -11.18 2.32 -7.35
C SER A 77 -10.68 2.87 -8.68
N LYS A 78 -11.57 3.40 -9.52
CA LYS A 78 -11.29 4.08 -10.79
C LYS A 78 -10.30 5.25 -10.63
N ASN A 79 -9.04 4.95 -10.37
CA ASN A 79 -7.96 5.89 -10.19
C ASN A 79 -6.98 5.71 -11.34
N ASP A 80 -6.75 6.81 -12.04
CA ASP A 80 -5.76 7.09 -13.08
C ASP A 80 -4.30 6.99 -12.57
N GLY A 81 -4.06 6.06 -11.63
CA GLY A 81 -2.78 5.77 -11.03
C GLY A 81 -2.02 4.80 -11.92
N LYS A 82 -1.07 5.33 -12.71
CA LYS A 82 -0.14 4.52 -13.49
C LYS A 82 0.48 3.42 -12.61
N ARG A 83 0.26 2.18 -13.04
CA ARG A 83 0.88 0.96 -12.54
C ARG A 83 2.40 1.08 -12.73
N SER A 84 3.11 1.40 -11.66
CA SER A 84 4.56 1.26 -11.58
C SER A 84 4.83 0.35 -10.38
N VAL A 85 4.79 -0.96 -10.64
CA VAL A 85 5.48 -1.92 -9.78
C VAL A 85 6.90 -1.93 -10.32
N ASP A 86 7.74 -1.03 -9.81
CA ASP A 86 9.15 -1.11 -10.13
C ASP A 86 9.71 -2.38 -9.48
N LYS A 87 10.22 -3.24 -10.36
CA LYS A 87 10.85 -4.50 -10.02
C LYS A 87 12.20 -4.23 -9.38
N SER A 88 12.46 -4.90 -8.27
CA SER A 88 13.76 -5.41 -7.84
C SER A 88 14.89 -4.40 -7.64
N TRP A 89 15.35 -4.27 -6.40
CA TRP A 89 16.72 -3.86 -6.10
C TRP A 89 17.48 -5.11 -5.65
N ASP A 90 18.15 -5.76 -6.60
CA ASP A 90 19.46 -6.40 -6.40
C ASP A 90 20.51 -5.48 -7.04
#